data_AF-A0A822FU05-F1
#
_entry.id   AF-A0A822FU05-F1
#
_cell.length_a   1.000
_cell.length_b   1.000
_cell.length_c   1.000
_cell.angle_alpha   90.00
_cell.angle_beta   90.00
_cell.angle_gamma   90.00
#
_symmetry.space_group_name_H-M   'P 1'
#
loop_
_entity.id
_entity.type
_entity.pdbx_description
1 polymer ?
#
loop_
_entity_poly.entity_id
_entity_poly.type
_entity_poly.pdbx_seq_one_letter_code
_entity_poly.pdbx_strand_id
1 'polypeptide(L)'
;MLFWLVSVCEELKDGDFHKVYDRALTAKSMINFMLDPSGEMPWDEEELAQNVLHLNQAKDLEQALKKPLPLLVMFYAPWCGHCKRLKPIYAEAATDVRGKYILAGMNVDKAENYRIRRQFNITGFPTIIYFDKGKKLCKKFKFDTNTLELRHF
;
A
#
# COMPACT_ATOMS: atom_id res chain seq x y z
N MET A 1 -17.19 -42.77 -7.50
CA MET A 1 -17.15 -41.46 -8.21
C MET A 1 -16.68 -40.42 -7.22
N LEU A 2 -15.57 -39.75 -7.56
CA LEU A 2 -14.83 -38.83 -6.72
C LEU A 2 -15.64 -37.57 -6.36
N PHE A 3 -15.75 -37.27 -5.07
CA PHE A 3 -15.86 -35.92 -4.54
C PHE A 3 -14.93 -35.83 -3.33
N TRP A 4 -13.63 -35.67 -3.59
CA TRP A 4 -12.62 -35.35 -2.60
C TRP A 4 -11.85 -34.14 -3.12
N LEU A 5 -11.54 -33.20 -2.22
CA LEU A 5 -10.71 -31.98 -2.37
C LEU A 5 -11.45 -30.68 -2.70
N VAL A 6 -12.23 -30.15 -1.76
CA VAL A 6 -12.03 -28.76 -1.24
C VAL A 6 -12.67 -28.69 0.16
N SER A 7 -11.92 -29.05 1.19
CA SER A 7 -12.23 -28.66 2.56
C SER A 7 -10.89 -28.52 3.25
N VAL A 8 -10.35 -27.30 3.20
CA VAL A 8 -9.23 -26.88 4.03
C VAL A 8 -9.82 -26.78 5.43
N CYS A 9 -9.74 -27.88 6.19
CA CYS A 9 -10.26 -27.98 7.54
C CYS A 9 -9.56 -26.95 8.45
N GLU A 10 -10.35 -26.08 9.04
CA GLU A 10 -10.03 -25.45 10.31
C GLU A 10 -10.03 -26.52 11.43
N GLU A 11 -9.06 -26.42 12.33
CA GLU A 11 -9.23 -26.36 13.80
C GLU A 11 -8.06 -27.01 14.56
N LEU A 12 -7.44 -26.16 15.39
CA LEU A 12 -6.50 -26.34 16.51
C LEU A 12 -5.97 -27.76 16.83
N LYS A 13 -4.64 -27.86 16.87
CA LYS A 13 -3.92 -28.66 17.87
C LYS A 13 -2.76 -27.84 18.46
N ASP A 14 -2.65 -27.86 19.78
CA ASP A 14 -1.43 -27.57 20.54
C ASP A 14 -0.92 -26.12 20.67
N GLY A 15 -1.79 -25.12 20.58
CA GLY A 15 -1.44 -23.75 20.99
C GLY A 15 -0.46 -23.02 20.07
N ASP A 16 -0.14 -23.60 18.91
CA ASP A 16 0.62 -22.94 17.85
C ASP A 16 -0.32 -22.25 16.85
N PHE A 17 -0.02 -20.98 16.55
CA PHE A 17 -0.78 -20.16 15.60
C PHE A 17 -0.60 -20.69 14.17
N HIS A 18 -1.45 -21.62 13.74
CA HIS A 18 -1.56 -22.00 12.34
C HIS A 18 -2.50 -21.02 11.61
N LYS A 19 -1.97 -19.91 11.10
CA LYS A 19 -2.73 -19.07 10.16
C LYS A 19 -2.97 -19.88 8.88
N VAL A 20 -4.22 -20.03 8.49
CA VAL A 20 -4.58 -20.64 7.20
C VAL A 20 -4.21 -19.67 6.08
N TYR A 21 -3.66 -20.18 4.98
CA TYR A 21 -3.33 -19.36 3.83
C TYR A 21 -4.60 -18.77 3.22
N ASP A 22 -4.79 -17.48 3.40
CA ASP A 22 -5.96 -16.70 3.01
C ASP A 22 -5.66 -15.69 1.89
N ARG A 23 -4.47 -15.81 1.26
CA ARG A 23 -3.97 -14.85 0.26
C ARG A 23 -4.11 -15.37 -1.17
N ALA A 24 -3.79 -14.53 -2.15
CA ALA A 24 -3.86 -14.90 -3.56
C ALA A 24 -2.93 -16.10 -3.88
N LEU A 25 -3.37 -17.05 -4.72
CA LEU A 25 -2.57 -18.23 -5.11
C LEU A 25 -1.48 -17.88 -6.13
N THR A 26 -0.52 -17.04 -5.74
CA THR A 26 0.63 -16.64 -6.55
C THR A 26 1.94 -16.98 -5.83
N ALA A 27 2.99 -17.30 -6.58
CA ALA A 27 4.30 -17.62 -5.99
C ALA A 27 4.81 -16.49 -5.07
N LYS A 28 4.59 -15.23 -5.45
CA LYS A 28 4.97 -14.06 -4.64
C LYS A 28 4.22 -14.03 -3.30
N SER A 29 2.90 -14.19 -3.33
CA SER A 29 2.08 -14.16 -2.11
C SER A 29 2.38 -15.34 -1.19
N MET A 30 2.62 -16.53 -1.77
CA MET A 30 3.04 -17.73 -1.03
C MET A 30 4.41 -17.53 -0.38
N ILE A 31 5.40 -16.99 -1.11
CA ILE A 31 6.73 -16.68 -0.55
C ILE A 31 6.60 -15.64 0.58
N ASN A 32 5.83 -14.57 0.35
CA ASN A 32 5.60 -13.53 1.37
C ASN A 32 4.96 -14.12 2.64
N PHE A 33 4.01 -15.05 2.50
CA PHE A 33 3.39 -15.74 3.62
C PHE A 33 4.35 -16.72 4.32
N MET A 34 5.20 -17.43 3.58
CA MET A 34 6.20 -18.32 4.17
C MET A 34 7.26 -17.55 4.96
N LEU A 35 7.66 -16.36 4.48
CA LEU A 35 8.63 -15.50 5.15
C LEU A 35 8.04 -14.83 6.40
N ASP A 36 6.76 -14.48 6.36
CA ASP A 36 6.05 -13.89 7.50
C ASP A 36 4.56 -14.31 7.51
N PRO A 37 4.23 -15.46 8.12
CA PRO A 37 2.86 -15.95 8.17
C PRO A 37 2.00 -15.11 9.12
N SER A 38 2.61 -14.50 10.15
CA SER A 38 1.94 -13.57 11.06
C SER A 38 1.72 -12.19 10.44
N GLY A 39 2.47 -11.88 9.39
CA GLY A 39 2.48 -10.61 8.71
C GLY A 39 1.14 -10.22 8.13
N GLU A 40 0.93 -8.92 8.05
CA GLU A 40 -0.18 -8.36 7.30
C GLU A 40 0.01 -8.61 5.81
N MET A 41 -1.12 -8.75 5.11
CA MET A 41 -1.12 -8.84 3.66
C MET A 41 -0.48 -7.56 3.06
N PRO A 42 0.44 -7.70 2.08
CA PRO A 42 0.97 -6.55 1.36
C PRO A 42 -0.15 -5.75 0.71
N TRP A 43 -0.02 -4.41 0.70
CA TRP A 43 -1.09 -3.54 0.16
C TRP A 43 -1.36 -3.76 -1.33
N ASP A 44 -0.34 -4.19 -2.07
CA ASP A 44 -0.43 -4.53 -3.48
C ASP A 44 -1.14 -5.85 -3.77
N GLU A 45 -1.45 -6.63 -2.73
CA GLU A 45 -2.24 -7.86 -2.81
C GLU A 45 -3.70 -7.65 -2.34
N GLU A 46 -4.04 -6.47 -1.79
CA GLU A 46 -5.40 -6.15 -1.35
C GLU A 46 -6.30 -5.83 -2.57
N GLU A 47 -7.47 -6.47 -2.68
CA GLU A 47 -8.40 -6.33 -3.82
C GLU A 47 -8.84 -4.88 -4.05
N LEU A 48 -9.14 -4.14 -2.97
CA LEU A 48 -9.53 -2.73 -3.04
C LEU A 48 -8.44 -1.86 -3.67
N ALA A 49 -7.17 -2.23 -3.51
CA ALA A 49 -6.02 -1.45 -3.96
C ALA A 49 -5.68 -1.64 -5.45
N GLN A 50 -6.53 -2.33 -6.23
CA GLN A 50 -6.29 -2.60 -7.66
C GLN A 50 -6.03 -1.33 -8.51
N ASN A 51 -6.64 -0.20 -8.14
CA ASN A 51 -6.50 1.07 -8.88
C ASN A 51 -5.40 1.97 -8.30
N VAL A 52 -4.73 1.55 -7.22
CA VAL A 52 -3.58 2.26 -6.64
C VAL A 52 -2.31 1.82 -7.37
N LEU A 53 -1.53 2.78 -7.84
CA LEU A 53 -0.23 2.52 -8.43
C LEU A 53 0.79 2.22 -7.32
N HIS A 54 1.17 0.95 -7.16
CA HIS A 54 2.16 0.54 -6.18
C HIS A 54 3.58 0.80 -6.68
N LEU A 55 4.29 1.70 -6.00
CA LEU A 55 5.67 2.07 -6.28
C LEU A 55 6.59 1.28 -5.36
N ASN A 56 7.34 0.33 -5.91
CA ASN A 56 8.21 -0.55 -5.14
C ASN A 56 9.60 0.07 -4.96
N GLN A 57 10.09 0.75 -5.99
CA GLN A 57 11.43 1.33 -6.04
C GLN A 57 11.43 2.80 -6.47
N ALA A 58 12.56 3.47 -6.25
CA ALA A 58 12.78 4.85 -6.71
C ALA A 58 12.50 5.04 -8.22
N LYS A 59 12.88 4.05 -9.05
CA LYS A 59 12.65 4.08 -10.49
C LYS A 59 11.15 4.13 -10.85
N ASP A 60 10.30 3.45 -10.08
CA ASP A 60 8.85 3.46 -10.30
C ASP A 60 8.28 4.85 -10.07
N LEU A 61 8.76 5.54 -9.02
CA LEU A 61 8.39 6.92 -8.74
C LEU A 61 8.85 7.86 -9.88
N GLU A 62 10.08 7.71 -10.36
CA GLU A 62 10.59 8.50 -11.49
C GLU A 62 9.75 8.29 -12.76
N GLN A 63 9.33 7.05 -13.04
CA GLN A 63 8.45 6.74 -14.16
C GLN A 63 7.06 7.32 -13.97
N ALA A 64 6.50 7.23 -12.76
CA ALA A 64 5.20 7.80 -12.45
C ALA A 64 5.18 9.34 -12.61
N LEU A 65 6.25 10.02 -12.20
CA LEU A 65 6.39 11.48 -12.33
C LEU A 65 6.47 11.96 -13.79
N LYS A 66 6.85 11.10 -14.74
CA LYS A 66 6.87 11.41 -16.18
C LYS A 66 5.49 11.29 -16.84
N LYS A 67 4.50 10.74 -16.15
CA LYS A 67 3.14 10.59 -16.71
C LYS A 67 2.47 11.98 -16.85
N PRO A 68 1.59 12.16 -17.85
CA PRO A 68 0.95 13.44 -18.11
C PRO A 68 -0.12 13.82 -17.08
N LEU A 69 -0.65 12.83 -16.34
CA LEU A 69 -1.68 13.04 -15.33
C LEU A 69 -1.06 13.52 -14.01
N PRO A 70 -1.76 14.35 -13.22
CA PRO A 70 -1.30 14.69 -11.88
C PRO A 70 -1.29 13.44 -10.98
N LEU A 71 -0.31 13.41 -10.09
CA LEU A 71 0.05 12.25 -9.27
C LEU A 71 -0.03 12.61 -7.79
N LEU A 72 -0.80 11.84 -7.04
CA LEU A 72 -0.83 11.88 -5.58
C LEU A 72 -0.09 10.65 -5.06
N VAL A 73 0.93 10.84 -4.23
CA VAL A 73 1.73 9.73 -3.68
C VAL A 73 1.57 9.67 -2.17
N MET A 74 1.08 8.54 -1.67
CA MET A 74 1.05 8.19 -0.25
C MET A 74 2.31 7.43 0.11
N PHE A 75 3.17 8.06 0.90
CA PHE A 75 4.32 7.41 1.52
C PHE A 75 3.91 6.80 2.86
N TYR A 76 4.10 5.49 2.99
CA TYR A 76 3.62 4.71 4.12
C TYR A 76 4.67 3.72 4.64
N ALA A 77 4.36 3.13 5.80
CA ALA A 77 5.05 1.99 6.38
C ALA A 77 4.01 0.93 6.78
N PRO A 78 4.30 -0.38 6.63
CA PRO A 78 3.31 -1.44 6.83
C PRO A 78 2.84 -1.55 8.28
N TRP A 79 3.71 -1.26 9.24
CA TRP A 79 3.39 -1.28 10.68
C TRP A 79 2.59 -0.04 11.16
N CYS A 80 2.42 0.99 10.32
CA CYS A 80 1.78 2.23 10.75
C CYS A 80 0.24 2.11 10.81
N GLY A 81 -0.33 2.18 12.02
CA GLY A 81 -1.79 2.10 12.23
C GLY A 81 -2.59 3.20 11.49
N HIS A 82 -2.04 4.42 11.36
CA HIS A 82 -2.70 5.49 10.60
C HIS A 82 -2.75 5.20 9.09
N CYS A 83 -1.69 4.57 8.55
CA CYS A 83 -1.67 4.13 7.16
C CYS A 83 -2.74 3.07 6.92
N LYS A 84 -2.85 2.08 7.81
CA LYS A 84 -3.83 0.99 7.71
C LYS A 84 -5.27 1.52 7.60
N ARG A 85 -5.62 2.53 8.42
CA ARG A 85 -6.94 3.17 8.35
C ARG A 85 -7.17 3.98 7.07
N LEU A 86 -6.12 4.58 6.51
CA LEU A 86 -6.23 5.40 5.31
C LEU A 86 -6.26 4.58 4.01
N LYS A 87 -5.57 3.44 3.96
CA LYS A 87 -5.49 2.58 2.77
C LYS A 87 -6.85 2.32 2.07
N PRO A 88 -7.92 1.89 2.74
CA PRO A 88 -9.19 1.61 2.06
C PRO A 88 -9.82 2.88 1.46
N ILE A 89 -9.81 3.99 2.19
CA ILE A 89 -10.33 5.29 1.72
C ILE A 89 -9.50 5.79 0.53
N TYR A 90 -8.18 5.62 0.59
CA TYR A 90 -7.28 6.00 -0.49
C TYR A 90 -7.50 5.16 -1.75
N ALA A 91 -7.81 3.87 -1.58
CA ALA A 91 -8.09 2.95 -2.68
C ALA A 91 -9.45 3.21 -3.35
N GLU A 92 -10.47 3.56 -2.57
CA GLU A 92 -11.76 4.04 -3.08
C GLU A 92 -11.58 5.33 -3.88
N ALA A 93 -10.89 6.33 -3.32
CA ALA A 93 -10.57 7.57 -4.01
C ALA A 93 -9.80 7.34 -5.32
N ALA A 94 -8.88 6.36 -5.35
CA ALA A 94 -8.13 6.00 -6.57
C ALA A 94 -9.03 5.45 -7.68
N THR A 95 -10.10 4.75 -7.29
CA THR A 95 -11.12 4.25 -8.21
C THR A 95 -11.95 5.38 -8.78
N ASP A 96 -12.40 6.32 -7.95
CA ASP A 96 -13.26 7.44 -8.37
C ASP A 96 -12.58 8.42 -9.32
N VAL A 97 -11.28 8.68 -9.11
CA VAL A 97 -10.52 9.66 -9.88
C VAL A 97 -9.79 9.06 -11.08
N ARG A 98 -10.01 7.76 -11.35
CA ARG A 98 -9.34 7.02 -12.42
C ARG A 98 -9.47 7.74 -13.76
N GLY A 99 -8.34 7.90 -14.45
CA GLY A 99 -8.24 8.58 -15.74
C GLY A 99 -8.09 10.11 -15.64
N LYS A 100 -8.34 10.72 -14.48
CA LYS A 100 -8.09 12.15 -14.22
C LYS A 100 -6.84 12.37 -13.37
N TYR A 101 -6.65 11.53 -12.35
CA TYR A 101 -5.51 11.56 -11.43
C TYR A 101 -4.92 10.16 -11.29
N ILE A 102 -3.65 10.11 -10.89
CA ILE A 102 -2.99 8.87 -10.50
C ILE A 102 -2.79 8.91 -8.99
N LEU A 103 -3.34 7.93 -8.27
CA LEU A 103 -3.06 7.73 -6.86
C LEU A 103 -2.06 6.58 -6.74
N ALA A 104 -0.94 6.86 -6.08
CA ALA A 104 0.15 5.92 -5.91
C ALA A 104 0.49 5.71 -4.43
N GLY A 105 0.99 4.53 -4.11
CA GLY A 105 1.44 4.13 -2.78
C GLY A 105 2.90 3.72 -2.82
N MET A 106 3.72 4.22 -1.89
CA MET A 106 5.13 3.82 -1.77
C MET A 106 5.50 3.45 -0.34
N ASN A 107 5.96 2.21 -0.15
CA ASN A 107 6.52 1.77 1.13
C ASN A 107 7.96 2.31 1.27
N VAL A 108 8.16 3.26 2.17
CA VAL A 108 9.47 3.87 2.44
C VAL A 108 10.12 3.41 3.74
N ASP A 109 9.59 2.33 4.32
CA ASP A 109 10.20 1.60 5.44
C ASP A 109 11.32 0.66 4.93
N LYS A 110 11.23 0.22 3.68
CA LYS A 110 12.24 -0.63 3.04
C LYS A 110 13.58 0.09 2.88
N ALA A 111 14.67 -0.66 3.08
CA ALA A 111 16.03 -0.13 3.01
C ALA A 111 16.36 0.53 1.67
N GLU A 112 15.93 -0.08 0.57
CA GLU A 112 16.10 0.44 -0.80
C GLU A 112 15.45 1.82 -1.03
N ASN A 113 14.42 2.15 -0.23
CA ASN A 113 13.65 3.38 -0.37
C ASN A 113 14.04 4.48 0.63
N TYR A 114 15.06 4.27 1.48
CA TYR A 114 15.55 5.30 2.41
C TYR A 114 15.96 6.60 1.72
N ARG A 115 16.52 6.51 0.50
CA ARG A 115 16.91 7.70 -0.28
C ARG A 115 15.70 8.58 -0.60
N ILE A 116 14.58 7.98 -1.00
CA ILE A 116 13.32 8.68 -1.26
C ILE A 116 12.79 9.31 0.03
N ARG A 117 12.81 8.58 1.14
CA ARG A 117 12.40 9.10 2.46
C ARG A 117 13.16 10.38 2.83
N ARG A 118 14.49 10.39 2.62
CA ARG A 118 15.34 11.57 2.86
C ARG A 118 15.06 12.69 1.86
N GLN A 119 15.01 12.37 0.56
CA GLN A 119 14.79 13.34 -0.52
C GLN A 119 13.49 14.15 -0.33
N PHE A 120 12.41 13.50 0.09
CA PHE A 120 11.13 14.16 0.31
C PHE A 120 10.94 14.69 1.75
N ASN A 121 11.94 14.49 2.62
CA ASN A 121 11.90 14.81 4.05
C ASN A 121 10.63 14.27 4.73
N ILE A 122 10.48 12.94 4.66
CA ILE A 122 9.34 12.21 5.22
C ILE A 122 9.68 11.80 6.66
N THR A 123 9.15 12.56 7.61
CA THR A 123 9.39 12.40 9.05
C THR A 123 8.28 11.64 9.76
N GLY A 124 7.13 11.45 9.13
CA GLY A 124 5.99 10.72 9.70
C GLY A 124 5.11 10.07 8.64
N PHE A 125 4.24 9.16 9.10
CA PHE A 125 3.36 8.38 8.24
C PHE A 125 1.88 8.53 8.64
N PRO A 126 0.95 8.49 7.68
CA PRO A 126 1.19 8.65 6.24
C PRO A 126 1.64 10.09 5.91
N THR A 127 2.49 10.23 4.90
CA THR A 127 2.75 11.54 4.26
C THR A 127 2.25 11.47 2.83
N ILE A 128 1.39 12.41 2.44
CA ILE A 128 0.90 12.49 1.07
C ILE A 128 1.49 13.73 0.38
N ILE A 129 1.98 13.55 -0.84
CA ILE A 129 2.57 14.61 -1.66
C ILE A 129 1.88 14.61 -3.03
N TYR A 130 1.49 15.80 -3.47
CA TYR A 130 0.90 16.03 -4.79
C TYR A 130 1.95 16.52 -5.80
N PHE A 131 1.91 15.96 -7.00
CA PHE A 131 2.75 16.30 -8.12
C PHE A 131 1.88 16.66 -9.32
N ASP A 132 2.15 17.79 -9.94
CA ASP A 132 1.49 18.21 -11.18
C ASP A 132 2.54 18.30 -12.29
N LYS A 133 2.36 17.52 -13.36
CA LYS A 133 3.28 17.44 -14.51
C LYS A 133 4.74 17.24 -14.08
N GLY A 134 4.97 16.33 -13.12
CA GLY A 134 6.29 16.03 -12.57
C GLY A 134 6.88 17.08 -11.62
N LYS A 135 6.21 18.23 -11.44
CA LYS A 135 6.61 19.24 -10.45
C LYS A 135 5.93 18.95 -9.13
N LYS A 136 6.74 18.82 -8.08
CA LYS A 136 6.26 18.76 -6.70
C LYS A 136 5.59 20.10 -6.37
N LEU A 137 4.27 20.08 -6.15
CA LEU A 137 3.62 21.21 -5.51
C LEU A 137 3.80 20.98 -4.00
N CYS A 138 4.48 21.90 -3.31
CA CYS A 138 4.94 21.76 -1.92
C CYS A 138 3.84 21.61 -0.85
N LYS A 139 2.63 21.18 -1.20
CA LYS A 139 1.60 20.82 -0.25
C LYS A 139 1.87 19.41 0.25
N LYS A 140 2.46 19.33 1.44
CA LYS A 140 2.44 18.10 2.23
C LYS A 140 1.06 18.03 2.90
N PHE A 141 0.47 16.84 2.94
CA PHE A 141 -0.78 16.60 3.65
C PHE A 141 -0.57 15.57 4.75
N LYS A 142 -1.19 15.81 5.91
CA LYS A 142 -1.38 14.81 6.97
C LYS A 142 -2.82 14.34 6.94
N PHE A 143 -3.01 13.03 7.11
CA PHE A 143 -4.34 12.48 7.30
C PHE A 143 -4.77 12.65 8.76
N ASP A 144 -5.85 13.38 8.98
CA ASP A 144 -6.49 13.45 10.29
C ASP A 144 -7.43 12.25 10.45
N THR A 145 -7.13 11.38 11.43
CA THR A 145 -7.92 10.16 11.63
C THR A 145 -9.24 10.40 12.37
N ASN A 146 -9.45 11.58 12.94
CA ASN A 146 -10.71 11.96 13.59
C ASN A 146 -11.70 12.54 12.58
N THR A 147 -11.22 13.34 11.61
CA THR A 147 -12.09 13.92 10.57
C THR A 147 -12.07 13.18 9.24
N LEU A 148 -11.18 12.19 9.09
CA LEU A 148 -10.99 11.44 7.83
C LEU A 148 -10.64 12.34 6.64
N GLU A 149 -9.96 13.45 6.88
CA GLU A 149 -9.61 14.45 5.88
C GLU A 149 -8.10 14.69 5.77
N LEU A 150 -7.67 15.16 4.59
CA LEU A 150 -6.30 15.63 4.36
C LEU A 150 -6.16 17.08 4.83
N ARG A 151 -5.31 17.31 5.84
CA ARG A 151 -4.96 18.65 6.31
C ARG A 151 -3.60 19.06 5.77
N HIS A 152 -3.47 20.31 5.37
CA HIS A 152 -2.18 20.89 5.00
C HIS A 152 -1.26 20.92 6.23
N PHE A 153 0.05 20.77 6.00
CA PHE A 153 1.06 21.07 7.02
C PHE A 153 1.08 22.55 7.38
#